data_AF-A0A7W1L4L6-F1
#
_entry.id   AF-A0A7W1L4L6-F1
#
_cell.length_a   1.000
_cell.length_b   1.000
_cell.length_c   1.000
_cell.angle_alpha   90.00
_cell.angle_beta   90.00
_cell.angle_gamma   90.00
#
_symmetry.space_group_name_H-M   'P 1'
#
loop_
_entity.id
_entity.type
_entity.pdbx_description
1 polymer ?
#
loop_
_entity_poly.entity_id
_entity_poly.type
_entity_poly.pdbx_seq_one_letter_code
_entity_poly.pdbx_strand_id
1 'polypeptide(L)' 'KVVWITPEGGQGNRTQGIGVQFTQDDTGAAARATIEKILGETLASTRPTHTM' A
#
# COMPACT_ATOMS: atom_id res chain seq x y z
N LYS A 1 -6.13 4.33 10.95
CA LYS A 1 -7.18 5.35 10.67
C LYS A 1 -7.41 5.47 9.17
N VAL A 2 -8.64 5.74 8.71
CA VAL A 2 -8.91 5.96 7.27
C VAL A 2 -8.46 7.36 6.88
N VAL A 3 -7.68 7.48 5.81
CA VAL A 3 -7.11 8.75 5.34
C VAL A 3 -7.47 9.09 3.90
N TRP A 4 -7.96 8.12 3.11
CA TRP A 4 -8.49 8.36 1.77
C TRP A 4 -9.50 7.27 1.38
N ILE A 5 -10.34 7.55 0.38
CA ILE A 5 -11.40 6.66 -0.13
C ILE A 5 -11.35 6.68 -1.67
N THR A 6 -11.29 5.50 -2.31
CA THR A 6 -11.53 5.34 -3.75
C THR A 6 -12.99 4.98 -3.98
N PRO A 7 -13.78 5.81 -4.66
CA PRO A 7 -15.11 5.43 -5.13
C PRO A 7 -15.03 4.53 -6.36
N GLU A 8 -16.16 3.89 -6.71
CA GLU A 8 -16.31 3.14 -7.95
C GLU A 8 -16.16 4.07 -9.17
N GLY A 9 -15.46 3.62 -10.21
CA GLY A 9 -15.21 4.42 -11.42
C GLY A 9 -14.21 5.57 -11.25
N GLY A 10 -13.42 5.57 -10.17
CA GLY A 10 -12.38 6.57 -9.91
C GLY A 10 -11.27 6.62 -10.98
N GLN A 11 -10.62 7.79 -11.09
CA GLN A 11 -9.60 8.05 -12.11
C GLN A 11 -8.43 7.03 -12.03
N GLY A 12 -8.04 6.49 -13.18
CA GLY A 12 -6.88 5.60 -13.31
C GLY A 12 -7.18 4.10 -13.14
N ASN A 13 -8.43 3.66 -13.32
CA ASN A 13 -8.85 2.26 -13.26
C ASN A 13 -8.44 1.56 -11.94
N ARG A 14 -8.39 2.33 -10.85
CA ARG A 14 -8.08 1.82 -9.52
C ARG A 14 -9.31 1.15 -8.93
N THR A 15 -9.10 -0.01 -8.31
CA THR A 15 -10.16 -0.72 -7.58
C THR A 15 -10.73 0.16 -6.46
N GLN A 16 -12.05 0.10 -6.27
CA GLN A 16 -12.74 0.73 -5.15
C GLN A 16 -12.11 0.27 -3.82
N GLY A 17 -11.95 1.18 -2.87
CA GLY A 17 -11.33 0.83 -1.60
C GLY A 17 -11.10 2.00 -0.67
N ILE A 18 -10.36 1.75 0.41
CA ILE A 18 -9.98 2.74 1.41
C ILE A 18 -8.48 2.70 1.67
N GLY A 19 -7.96 3.86 2.03
CA GLY A 19 -6.62 4.03 2.52
C GLY A 19 -6.56 4.05 4.03
N VAL A 20 -5.79 3.14 4.62
CA VAL A 20 -5.56 3.12 6.07
C VAL A 20 -4.14 3.56 6.36
N GLN A 21 -4.00 4.60 7.17
CA GLN A 21 -2.70 4.96 7.73
C GLN A 21 -2.40 4.06 8.94
N PHE A 22 -1.20 3.48 8.93
CA PHE A 22 -0.65 2.76 10.07
C PHE A 22 -0.58 3.65 11.31
N THR A 23 -0.65 3.01 12.47
CA THR A 23 -0.43 3.64 13.76
C THR A 23 1.00 4.20 13.83
N GLN A 24 1.22 5.23 14.63
CA GLN A 24 2.56 5.84 14.83
C GLN A 24 3.36 5.15 15.94
N ASP A 25 2.96 3.92 16.30
CA ASP A 25 3.60 3.08 17.30
C ASP A 25 4.51 2.04 16.65
N ASP A 26 5.17 1.23 17.48
CA ASP A 26 6.07 0.18 17.02
C ASP A 26 5.39 -0.85 16.12
N THR A 27 4.09 -1.09 16.31
CA THR A 27 3.31 -2.01 15.47
C THR A 27 3.19 -1.47 14.05
N GLY A 28 2.88 -0.19 13.89
CA GLY A 28 2.83 0.46 12.59
C GLY A 28 4.19 0.56 11.92
N ALA A 29 5.25 0.82 12.70
CA ALA A 29 6.62 0.83 12.20
C ALA A 29 7.07 -0.56 11.71
N ALA A 30 6.75 -1.62 12.45
CA ALA A 30 7.07 -3.00 12.07
C ALA A 30 6.34 -3.43 10.78
N ALA A 31 5.06 -3.10 10.66
CA ALA A 31 4.28 -3.37 9.44
C ALA A 31 4.89 -2.66 8.23
N ARG A 32 5.24 -1.37 8.37
CA ARG A 32 5.91 -0.60 7.32
C ARG A 32 7.26 -1.21 6.93
N ALA A 33 8.11 -1.53 7.90
CA ALA A 33 9.43 -2.11 7.64
C ALA A 33 9.34 -3.46 6.90
N THR A 34 8.36 -4.29 7.24
CA THR A 34 8.11 -5.56 6.56
C THR A 34 7.71 -5.36 5.10
N ILE A 35 6.81 -4.41 4.84
CA ILE A 35 6.39 -4.08 3.47
C ILE A 35 7.56 -3.53 2.66
N GLU A 36 8.32 -2.58 3.20
CA GLU A 36 9.49 -2.00 2.52
C GLU A 36 10.55 -3.05 2.20
N LYS A 37 10.79 -4.00 3.11
CA LYS A 37 11.69 -5.13 2.86
C LYS A 37 11.23 -5.99 1.68
N ILE A 38 9.97 -6.42 1.68
CA ILE A 38 9.40 -7.25 0.61
C ILE A 38 9.46 -6.52 -0.73
N LEU A 39 9.05 -5.25 -0.75
CA LEU A 39 9.07 -4.44 -1.97
C LEU A 39 10.50 -4.26 -2.48
N GLY A 40 11.46 -4.04 -1.58
CA GLY A 40 12.88 -3.95 -1.90
C GLY A 40 13.41 -5.20 -2.62
N GLU A 41 13.06 -6.38 -2.14
CA GLU A 41 13.42 -7.66 -2.77
C GLU A 41 12.75 -7.84 -4.15
N THR A 42 11.58 -7.24 -4.36
CA THR A 42 10.83 -7.31 -5.62
C THR A 42 11.15 -6.21 -6.62
N LEU A 43 12.07 -5.28 -6.33
CA LEU A 43 12.41 -4.15 -7.21
C LEU A 43 12.84 -4.58 -8.62
N ALA A 44 13.54 -5.70 -8.73
CA ALA A 44 14.00 -6.26 -10.01
C ALA A 44 12.98 -7.20 -10.68
N SER A 45 11.82 -7.42 -10.06
CA SER A 45 10.78 -8.30 -10.58
C SER A 45 10.06 -7.67 -11.77
N THR A 46 9.85 -8.45 -12.84
CA THR A 46 9.05 -8.05 -14.00
C THR A 46 7.56 -8.30 -13.82
N ARG A 47 7.16 -8.91 -12.70
CA ARG A 47 5.75 -9.20 -12.41
C ARG A 47 5.04 -7.89 -12.03
N PRO A 48 3.91 -7.54 -12.68
CA PRO A 48 3.15 -6.37 -12.32
C PRO A 48 2.61 -6.47 -10.89
N THR A 49 2.70 -5.37 -10.14
CA THR A 49 2.17 -5.25 -8.78
C THR A 49 1.30 -3.99 -8.70
N HIS A 50 0.39 -3.93 -7.71
CA HIS A 50 -0.40 -2.72 -7.45
C HIS A 50 0.31 -1.70 -6.54
N THR A 51 1.54 -2.01 -6.12
CA THR A 51 2.29 -1.28 -5.10
C THR A 51 3.55 -0.58 -5.62
N MET A 52 3.91 -0.78 -6.89
CA MET A 52 5.05 -0.16 -7.59
C MET A 52 4.58 0.56 -8.85
#